data_AF-A0A8H6YZ44-F1
#
_entry.id   AF-A0A8H6YZ44-F1
#
_cell.length_a   1.000
_cell.length_b   1.000
_cell.length_c   1.000
_cell.angle_alpha   90.00
_cell.angle_beta   90.00
_cell.angle_gamma   90.00
#
_symmetry.space_group_name_H-M   'P 1'
#
loop_
_entity.id
_entity.type
_entity.pdbx_description
1 polymer ?
#
loop_
_entity_poly.entity_id
_entity_poly.type
_entity_poly.pdbx_seq_one_letter_code
_entity_poly.pdbx_strand_id
1 'polypeptide(L)'
;MRLISMSCDPNFVFTIDGHNVTIIEADGVNTEPLPVDSIQIYAGQRYSFVLTADQAVDSYWIRTVANGGTSGFDNGINSAILRYVDLHSLVATAVPGMAVAGGADVTMNIVISLDFTSFTFEINGVSYTPPTVPVLLQILSGAQSATDLLPTESVFTLPANSVVELSIPGETPGAPHPFHLHGHNFCVIKSAGNDTYNFDNPIIRDVVNTGTDTTDDTTIHNAGPWILHCHIDFHLELGLAIVFTEDTATIANSTQTMQCDDLCTTYDALPSDEL
;
A
#
# COMPACT_ATOMS: atom_id res chain seq x y z
N MET A 1 -0.57 18.10 -18.02
CA MET A 1 -1.89 17.51 -18.35
C MET A 1 -2.16 17.69 -19.85
N ARG A 2 -2.92 16.79 -20.49
CA ARG A 2 -3.35 16.90 -21.90
C ARG A 2 -4.86 16.74 -21.98
N LEU A 3 -5.54 17.74 -22.51
CA LEU A 3 -6.99 17.78 -22.64
C LEU A 3 -7.39 17.52 -24.09
N ILE A 4 -8.31 16.58 -24.29
CA ILE A 4 -8.75 16.13 -25.62
C ILE A 4 -10.27 16.10 -25.64
N SER A 5 -10.88 16.75 -26.62
CA SER A 5 -12.32 16.66 -26.84
C SER A 5 -12.62 15.52 -27.80
N MET A 6 -13.07 14.40 -27.24
CA MET A 6 -13.58 13.24 -27.98
C MET A 6 -15.07 13.37 -28.30
N SER A 7 -15.55 14.61 -28.39
CA SER A 7 -16.95 14.89 -28.67
C SER A 7 -17.33 14.53 -30.09
N CYS A 8 -18.56 14.07 -30.29
CA CYS A 8 -19.17 13.93 -31.61
C CYS A 8 -19.83 15.24 -32.08
N ASP A 9 -20.22 16.11 -31.14
CA ASP A 9 -20.96 17.34 -31.42
C ASP A 9 -20.66 18.44 -30.38
N PRO A 10 -20.98 18.29 -29.07
CA PRO A 10 -20.84 19.40 -28.13
C PRO A 10 -19.40 19.88 -27.98
N ASN A 11 -19.22 21.18 -27.81
CA ASN A 11 -18.00 21.73 -27.24
C ASN A 11 -18.14 21.83 -25.72
N PHE A 12 -17.01 21.85 -25.03
CA PHE A 12 -16.95 21.89 -23.58
C PHE A 12 -16.15 23.10 -23.10
N VAL A 13 -16.60 23.74 -22.03
CA VAL A 13 -15.78 24.66 -21.24
C VAL A 13 -15.19 23.86 -20.08
N PHE A 14 -13.88 23.66 -20.12
CA PHE A 14 -13.11 22.90 -19.14
C PHE A 14 -12.51 23.83 -18.08
N THR A 15 -12.63 23.47 -16.80
CA THR A 15 -11.94 24.11 -15.67
C THR A 15 -11.50 23.08 -14.63
N ILE A 16 -10.55 23.47 -13.77
CA ILE A 16 -10.19 22.73 -12.56
C ILE A 16 -10.33 23.71 -11.39
N ASP A 17 -11.15 23.36 -10.41
CA ASP A 17 -11.42 24.23 -9.27
C ASP A 17 -10.11 24.61 -8.56
N GLY A 18 -9.91 25.91 -8.34
CA GLY A 18 -8.73 26.43 -7.66
C GLY A 18 -7.45 26.46 -8.50
N HIS A 19 -7.47 26.05 -9.78
CA HIS A 19 -6.26 25.97 -10.60
C HIS A 19 -6.38 26.78 -11.87
N ASN A 20 -5.41 27.66 -12.09
CA ASN A 20 -5.09 28.12 -13.44
C ASN A 20 -4.25 27.05 -14.14
N VAL A 21 -4.33 27.05 -15.46
CA VAL A 21 -3.54 26.16 -16.31
C VAL A 21 -2.77 26.98 -17.32
N THR A 22 -1.57 26.55 -17.67
CA THR A 22 -0.76 27.23 -18.69
C THR A 22 -0.76 26.40 -19.96
N ILE A 23 -1.50 26.85 -20.99
CA ILE A 23 -1.50 26.20 -22.31
C ILE A 23 -0.11 26.34 -22.92
N ILE A 24 0.42 25.23 -23.44
CA ILE A 24 1.71 25.17 -24.13
C ILE A 24 1.60 24.53 -25.52
N GLU A 25 0.41 24.06 -25.90
CA GLU A 25 0.14 23.39 -27.17
C GLU A 25 -1.34 23.50 -27.54
N ALA A 26 -1.63 23.70 -28.83
CA ALA A 26 -2.96 23.60 -29.41
C ALA A 26 -2.94 22.72 -30.67
N ASP A 27 -3.81 21.71 -30.72
CA ASP A 27 -3.98 20.77 -31.83
C ASP A 27 -2.67 20.14 -32.36
N GLY A 28 -1.71 19.89 -31.48
CA GLY A 28 -0.39 19.33 -31.83
C GLY A 28 0.64 20.38 -32.25
N VAL A 29 0.32 21.68 -32.18
CA VAL A 29 1.22 22.79 -32.48
C VAL A 29 1.62 23.46 -31.17
N ASN A 30 2.92 23.47 -30.86
CA ASN A 30 3.45 24.17 -29.68
C ASN A 30 3.12 25.67 -29.76
N THR A 31 2.75 26.24 -28.63
CA THR A 31 2.43 27.67 -28.51
C THR A 31 3.43 28.35 -27.57
N GLU A 32 3.47 29.68 -27.60
CA GLU A 32 3.97 30.41 -26.45
C GLU A 32 3.10 30.07 -25.21
N PRO A 33 3.68 29.96 -24.00
CA PRO A 33 2.92 29.65 -22.79
C PRO A 33 1.83 30.69 -22.52
N LEU A 34 0.57 30.23 -22.41
CA LEU A 34 -0.59 31.10 -22.19
C LEU A 34 -1.34 30.66 -20.93
N PRO A 35 -1.24 31.42 -19.81
CA PRO A 35 -2.00 31.14 -18.60
C PRO A 35 -3.48 31.50 -18.78
N VAL A 36 -4.36 30.57 -18.44
CA VAL A 36 -5.82 30.70 -18.49
C VAL A 36 -6.46 30.02 -17.29
N ASP A 37 -7.69 30.41 -16.95
CA ASP A 37 -8.51 29.77 -15.92
C ASP A 37 -9.50 28.74 -16.50
N SER A 38 -9.68 28.75 -17.82
CA SER A 38 -10.63 27.91 -18.54
C SER A 38 -10.20 27.65 -19.98
N ILE A 39 -10.66 26.53 -20.55
CA ILE A 39 -10.41 26.17 -21.95
C ILE A 39 -11.74 25.76 -22.58
N GLN A 40 -12.21 26.52 -23.56
CA GLN A 40 -13.27 26.06 -24.45
C GLN A 40 -12.66 25.17 -25.53
N ILE A 41 -13.16 23.94 -25.65
CA ILE A 41 -12.62 22.92 -26.54
C ILE A 41 -13.73 22.32 -27.40
N TYR A 42 -13.59 22.41 -28.72
CA TYR A 42 -14.54 21.89 -29.70
C TYR A 42 -14.23 20.45 -30.08
N ALA A 43 -15.20 19.78 -30.71
CA ALA A 43 -15.06 18.40 -31.18
C ALA A 43 -13.77 18.23 -32.01
N GLY A 44 -12.91 17.28 -31.61
CA GLY A 44 -11.65 16.97 -32.30
C GLY A 44 -10.44 17.83 -31.88
N GLN A 45 -10.62 18.84 -31.04
CA GLN A 45 -9.52 19.69 -30.57
C GLN A 45 -8.75 19.08 -29.39
N ARG A 46 -7.49 19.53 -29.23
CA ARG A 46 -6.57 19.16 -28.14
C ARG A 46 -5.81 20.36 -27.62
N TYR A 47 -5.56 20.38 -26.31
CA TYR A 47 -4.64 21.31 -25.66
C TYR A 47 -3.72 20.57 -24.71
N SER A 48 -2.45 20.94 -24.66
CA SER A 48 -1.57 20.58 -23.53
C SER A 48 -1.44 21.77 -22.60
N PHE A 49 -1.51 21.50 -21.31
CA PHE A 49 -1.28 22.52 -20.31
C PHE A 49 -0.44 22.02 -19.13
N VAL A 50 0.35 22.93 -18.58
CA VAL A 50 0.99 22.75 -17.29
C VAL A 50 -0.06 23.07 -16.23
N LEU A 51 -0.34 22.06 -15.41
CA LEU A 51 -1.04 22.21 -14.15
C LEU A 51 0.05 22.21 -13.09
N THR A 52 0.26 23.34 -12.44
CA THR A 52 1.11 23.36 -11.25
C THR A 52 0.27 22.78 -10.13
N ALA A 53 0.72 21.65 -9.59
CA ALA A 53 0.08 21.03 -8.44
C ALA A 53 0.48 21.79 -7.15
N ASP A 54 0.21 23.09 -7.10
CA ASP A 54 0.60 24.02 -6.03
C ASP A 54 -0.56 24.42 -5.10
N GLN A 55 -1.74 23.88 -5.36
CA GLN A 55 -2.86 23.99 -4.45
C GLN A 55 -2.67 23.02 -3.28
N ALA A 56 -3.48 23.19 -2.24
CA ALA A 56 -3.46 22.27 -1.12
C ALA A 56 -3.70 20.82 -1.59
N VAL A 57 -3.17 19.81 -0.89
CA VAL A 57 -3.51 18.41 -1.19
C VAL A 57 -5.00 18.22 -0.86
N ASP A 58 -5.84 18.17 -1.89
CA ASP A 58 -7.28 17.96 -1.78
C ASP A 58 -7.79 17.23 -3.04
N SER A 59 -9.07 16.91 -3.02
CA SER A 59 -9.83 16.51 -4.19
C SER A 59 -10.51 17.73 -4.79
N TYR A 60 -10.01 18.18 -5.94
CA TYR A 60 -10.58 19.30 -6.67
C TYR A 60 -11.49 18.80 -7.78
N TRP A 61 -12.61 19.50 -8.00
CA TRP A 61 -13.46 19.18 -9.15
C TRP A 61 -12.77 19.62 -10.43
N ILE A 62 -12.65 18.68 -11.35
CA ILE A 62 -12.46 18.94 -12.76
C ILE A 62 -13.86 19.08 -13.35
N ARG A 63 -14.14 20.19 -14.05
CA ARG A 63 -15.48 20.52 -14.54
C ARG A 63 -15.49 20.68 -16.06
N THR A 64 -16.58 20.25 -16.70
CA THR A 64 -16.80 20.43 -18.14
C THR A 64 -18.23 20.83 -18.46
N VAL A 65 -18.48 22.07 -18.90
CA VAL A 65 -19.83 22.49 -19.30
C VAL A 65 -20.02 22.34 -20.80
N ALA A 66 -20.96 21.51 -21.24
CA ALA A 66 -21.30 21.34 -22.64
C ALA A 66 -22.18 22.51 -23.16
N ASN A 67 -22.04 22.85 -24.45
CA ASN A 67 -22.90 23.86 -25.09
C ASN A 67 -24.32 23.36 -25.45
N GLY A 68 -24.67 22.13 -25.09
CA GLY A 68 -25.99 21.52 -25.28
C GLY A 68 -26.13 20.24 -24.42
N GLY A 69 -27.36 19.77 -24.19
CA GLY A 69 -27.63 18.65 -23.29
C GLY A 69 -27.81 19.07 -21.82
N THR A 70 -27.57 18.16 -20.87
CA THR A 70 -27.73 18.44 -19.43
C THR A 70 -26.65 19.39 -18.93
N SER A 71 -27.06 20.59 -18.53
CA SER A 71 -26.18 21.61 -17.95
C SER A 71 -26.07 21.49 -16.42
N GLY A 72 -25.04 22.12 -15.85
CA GLY A 72 -24.83 22.18 -14.40
C GLY A 72 -23.96 21.02 -13.88
N PHE A 73 -23.89 20.90 -12.55
CA PHE A 73 -23.03 19.93 -11.85
C PHE A 73 -23.79 19.14 -10.77
N ASP A 74 -25.12 19.20 -10.78
CA ASP A 74 -25.96 18.55 -9.78
C ASP A 74 -25.71 17.04 -9.78
N ASN A 75 -25.55 16.46 -8.58
CA ASN A 75 -25.19 15.05 -8.39
C ASN A 75 -23.89 14.63 -9.08
N GLY A 76 -22.96 15.56 -9.33
CA GLY A 76 -21.64 15.26 -9.90
C GLY A 76 -21.64 15.03 -11.40
N ILE A 77 -22.73 15.34 -12.11
CA ILE A 77 -22.69 15.38 -13.57
C ILE A 77 -21.63 16.37 -14.04
N ASN A 78 -21.07 16.17 -15.23
CA ASN A 78 -20.11 17.09 -15.83
C ASN A 78 -18.86 17.37 -14.96
N SER A 79 -18.52 16.42 -14.07
CA SER A 79 -17.48 16.56 -13.06
C SER A 79 -16.59 15.32 -12.97
N ALA A 80 -15.32 15.51 -12.61
CA ALA A 80 -14.36 14.47 -12.24
C ALA A 80 -13.47 14.98 -11.09
N ILE A 81 -12.60 14.13 -10.54
CA ILE A 81 -11.77 14.47 -9.38
C ILE A 81 -10.30 14.56 -9.78
N LEU A 82 -9.68 15.72 -9.57
CA LEU A 82 -8.23 15.86 -9.45
C LEU A 82 -7.87 15.56 -8.00
N ARG A 83 -7.30 14.38 -7.76
CA ARG A 83 -6.81 13.99 -6.43
C ARG A 83 -5.31 14.20 -6.40
N TYR A 84 -4.87 15.11 -5.55
CA TYR A 84 -3.45 15.20 -5.26
C TYR A 84 -3.01 13.93 -4.53
N VAL A 85 -2.05 13.22 -5.12
CA VAL A 85 -1.29 12.14 -4.49
C VAL A 85 0.17 12.41 -4.80
N ASP A 86 0.95 12.71 -3.78
CA ASP A 86 2.35 13.12 -3.95
C ASP A 86 3.22 12.23 -3.08
N LEU A 87 3.58 11.06 -3.60
CA LEU A 87 4.26 10.06 -2.77
C LEU A 87 5.31 9.28 -3.56
N HIS A 88 6.47 9.91 -3.71
CA HIS A 88 7.75 9.23 -3.88
C HIS A 88 8.68 9.71 -2.77
N SER A 89 9.73 8.94 -2.49
CA SER A 89 10.74 9.40 -1.55
C SER A 89 11.34 10.72 -2.05
N LEU A 90 11.44 11.73 -1.17
CA LEU A 90 12.07 13.02 -1.47
C LEU A 90 13.55 12.84 -1.91
N VAL A 91 14.18 11.80 -1.37
CA VAL A 91 15.54 11.38 -1.71
C VAL A 91 15.45 10.01 -2.35
N ALA A 92 15.97 9.88 -3.57
CA ALA A 92 16.03 8.60 -4.26
C ALA A 92 16.82 7.59 -3.43
N THR A 93 16.16 6.50 -3.07
CA THR A 93 16.76 5.40 -2.31
C THR A 93 16.72 4.17 -3.19
N ALA A 94 17.89 3.61 -3.49
CA ALA A 94 17.98 2.40 -4.28
C ALA A 94 17.30 1.24 -3.53
N VAL A 95 16.61 0.38 -4.26
CA VAL A 95 16.03 -0.83 -3.70
C VAL A 95 17.14 -1.83 -3.35
N PRO A 96 17.16 -2.40 -2.14
CA PRO A 96 18.10 -3.47 -1.78
C PRO A 96 17.92 -4.72 -2.65
N GLY A 97 19.01 -5.44 -2.94
CA GLY A 97 18.98 -6.68 -3.74
C GLY A 97 19.21 -6.46 -5.24
N MET A 98 18.96 -7.48 -6.05
CA MET A 98 19.00 -7.33 -7.51
C MET A 98 17.71 -6.66 -8.00
N ALA A 99 17.83 -5.70 -8.91
CA ALA A 99 16.69 -4.97 -9.50
C ALA A 99 15.88 -5.81 -10.50
N VAL A 100 15.41 -6.98 -10.06
CA VAL A 100 14.56 -7.93 -10.78
C VAL A 100 13.55 -8.51 -9.79
N ALA A 101 12.34 -8.87 -10.25
CA ALA A 101 11.39 -9.61 -9.42
C ALA A 101 12.01 -10.96 -9.00
N GLY A 102 11.86 -11.33 -7.73
CA GLY A 102 12.58 -12.45 -7.13
C GLY A 102 14.09 -12.22 -6.97
N GLY A 103 14.55 -10.96 -7.07
CA GLY A 103 15.96 -10.55 -6.94
C GLY A 103 16.43 -10.38 -5.49
N ALA A 104 15.54 -10.63 -4.53
CA ALA A 104 15.80 -10.64 -3.10
C ALA A 104 16.40 -11.99 -2.64
N ASP A 105 17.03 -12.00 -1.47
CA ASP A 105 17.61 -13.22 -0.89
C ASP A 105 16.53 -14.21 -0.45
N VAL A 106 15.36 -13.69 -0.02
CA VAL A 106 14.16 -14.46 0.32
C VAL A 106 12.97 -13.88 -0.44
N THR A 107 12.20 -14.74 -1.10
CA THR A 107 10.96 -14.34 -1.79
C THR A 107 9.80 -15.18 -1.28
N MET A 108 8.71 -14.53 -0.91
CA MET A 108 7.52 -15.18 -0.37
C MET A 108 6.25 -14.61 -0.99
N ASN A 109 5.32 -15.50 -1.32
CA ASN A 109 3.96 -15.14 -1.70
C ASN A 109 3.06 -15.24 -0.48
N ILE A 110 2.28 -14.19 -0.23
CA ILE A 110 1.33 -14.08 0.87
C ILE A 110 -0.06 -14.28 0.26
N VAL A 111 -0.48 -15.54 0.11
CA VAL A 111 -1.80 -15.86 -0.45
C VAL A 111 -2.84 -15.75 0.67
N ILE A 112 -3.82 -14.88 0.48
CA ILE A 112 -4.88 -14.64 1.46
C ILE A 112 -6.11 -15.49 1.10
N SER A 113 -6.67 -16.20 2.07
CA SER A 113 -7.97 -16.87 1.95
C SER A 113 -8.84 -16.61 3.18
N LEU A 114 -10.13 -16.90 3.05
CA LEU A 114 -11.08 -16.93 4.17
C LEU A 114 -11.67 -18.33 4.24
N ASP A 115 -11.46 -19.05 5.33
CA ASP A 115 -12.19 -20.30 5.59
C ASP A 115 -13.60 -19.95 6.05
N PHE A 116 -14.60 -20.21 5.20
CA PHE A 116 -15.99 -19.94 5.52
C PHE A 116 -16.58 -20.88 6.58
N THR A 117 -15.88 -21.96 6.94
CA THR A 117 -16.32 -22.91 7.98
C THR A 117 -16.03 -22.38 9.37
N SER A 118 -14.79 -21.99 9.61
CA SER A 118 -14.32 -21.40 10.87
C SER A 118 -14.49 -19.88 10.93
N PHE A 119 -14.74 -19.25 9.78
CA PHE A 119 -14.80 -17.80 9.58
C PHE A 119 -13.49 -17.08 9.95
N THR A 120 -12.35 -17.72 9.69
CA THR A 120 -11.02 -17.14 9.91
C THR A 120 -10.30 -16.86 8.60
N PHE A 121 -9.50 -15.80 8.60
CA PHE A 121 -8.56 -15.50 7.54
C PHE A 121 -7.33 -16.41 7.64
N GLU A 122 -6.75 -16.69 6.49
CA GLU A 122 -5.56 -17.51 6.37
C GLU A 122 -4.53 -16.81 5.50
N ILE A 123 -3.26 -16.95 5.88
CA ILE A 123 -2.13 -16.69 4.99
C ILE A 123 -1.52 -18.03 4.63
N ASN A 124 -1.46 -18.33 3.33
CA ASN A 124 -0.94 -19.59 2.79
C ASN A 124 -1.64 -20.83 3.40
N GLY A 125 -2.94 -20.74 3.68
CA GLY A 125 -3.75 -21.82 4.23
C GLY A 125 -3.65 -22.01 5.75
N VAL A 126 -3.00 -21.08 6.47
CA VAL A 126 -2.87 -21.11 7.93
C VAL A 126 -3.44 -19.83 8.53
N SER A 127 -4.35 -19.98 9.49
CA SER A 127 -4.87 -18.87 10.29
C SER A 127 -3.92 -18.59 11.44
N TYR A 128 -3.51 -17.34 11.60
CA TYR A 128 -2.75 -16.93 12.79
C TYR A 128 -3.63 -17.04 14.04
N THR A 129 -3.03 -17.53 15.12
CA THR A 129 -3.63 -17.51 16.45
C THR A 129 -2.54 -17.03 17.42
N PRO A 130 -2.77 -15.95 18.19
CA PRO A 130 -1.80 -15.49 19.16
C PRO A 130 -1.33 -16.63 20.08
N PRO A 131 -0.02 -16.86 20.22
CA PRO A 131 0.49 -17.90 21.10
C PRO A 131 0.34 -17.44 22.56
N THR A 132 0.07 -18.38 23.48
CA THR A 132 -0.01 -18.07 24.92
C THR A 132 1.28 -17.44 25.44
N VAL A 133 2.44 -17.88 24.94
CA VAL A 133 3.74 -17.27 25.23
C VAL A 133 4.14 -16.38 24.04
N PRO A 134 4.39 -15.07 24.23
CA PRO A 134 4.80 -14.19 23.14
C PRO A 134 6.04 -14.70 22.41
N VAL A 135 6.07 -14.55 21.07
CA VAL A 135 7.17 -15.06 20.22
C VAL A 135 8.55 -14.58 20.69
N LEU A 136 8.66 -13.31 21.11
CA LEU A 136 9.92 -12.78 21.67
C LEU A 136 10.38 -13.55 22.91
N LEU A 137 9.47 -13.87 23.83
CA LEU A 137 9.80 -14.60 25.05
C LEU A 137 10.19 -16.05 24.74
N GLN A 138 9.56 -16.67 23.72
CA GLN A 138 9.97 -17.99 23.26
C GLN A 138 11.44 -17.98 22.77
N ILE A 139 11.84 -16.95 22.00
CA ILE A 139 13.22 -16.78 21.52
C ILE A 139 14.20 -16.57 22.69
N LEU A 140 13.88 -15.66 23.61
CA LEU A 140 14.69 -15.40 24.82
C LEU A 140 14.80 -16.64 25.72
N SER A 141 13.80 -17.52 25.68
CA SER A 141 13.78 -18.80 26.41
C SER A 141 14.53 -19.94 25.68
N GLY A 142 15.10 -19.67 24.50
CA GLY A 142 15.98 -20.58 23.78
C GLY A 142 15.45 -21.13 22.46
N ALA A 143 14.25 -20.74 22.00
CA ALA A 143 13.77 -21.11 20.68
C ALA A 143 14.56 -20.35 19.60
N GLN A 144 15.12 -21.05 18.61
CA GLN A 144 16.00 -20.43 17.61
C GLN A 144 15.48 -20.54 16.18
N SER A 145 14.68 -21.55 15.87
CA SER A 145 14.14 -21.77 14.53
C SER A 145 12.61 -21.67 14.51
N ALA A 146 12.03 -21.41 13.33
CA ALA A 146 10.59 -21.36 13.13
C ALA A 146 9.85 -22.62 13.63
N THR A 147 10.49 -23.80 13.56
CA THR A 147 9.88 -25.05 14.06
C THR A 147 9.83 -25.14 15.59
N ASP A 148 10.62 -24.33 16.29
CA ASP A 148 10.62 -24.25 17.76
C ASP A 148 9.62 -23.20 18.27
N LEU A 149 9.01 -22.42 17.36
CA LEU A 149 8.18 -21.27 17.67
C LEU A 149 6.70 -21.53 17.41
N LEU A 150 5.86 -20.95 18.27
CA LEU A 150 4.41 -20.95 18.15
C LEU A 150 3.91 -19.54 17.75
N PRO A 151 2.78 -19.45 17.02
CA PRO A 151 2.00 -20.56 16.46
C PRO A 151 2.73 -21.22 15.28
N THR A 152 2.67 -22.55 15.21
CA THR A 152 3.32 -23.31 14.14
C THR A 152 2.80 -22.85 12.77
N GLU A 153 3.68 -22.83 11.77
CA GLU A 153 3.35 -22.49 10.37
C GLU A 153 2.93 -21.02 10.11
N SER A 154 2.74 -20.19 11.15
CA SER A 154 2.61 -18.73 10.98
C SER A 154 3.88 -17.95 11.37
N VAL A 155 4.95 -18.65 11.78
CA VAL A 155 6.25 -18.06 12.12
C VAL A 155 7.29 -18.43 11.08
N PHE A 156 8.00 -17.45 10.53
CA PHE A 156 8.99 -17.61 9.47
C PHE A 156 10.33 -17.00 9.91
N THR A 157 11.37 -17.83 10.01
CA THR A 157 12.72 -17.33 10.33
C THR A 157 13.39 -16.77 9.08
N LEU A 158 13.88 -15.54 9.18
CA LEU A 158 14.61 -14.88 8.11
C LEU A 158 16.11 -14.78 8.42
N PRO A 159 16.99 -15.00 7.43
CA PRO A 159 18.42 -14.84 7.62
C PRO A 159 18.77 -13.39 7.95
N ALA A 160 19.74 -13.18 8.84
CA ALA A 160 20.27 -11.86 9.14
C ALA A 160 20.88 -11.20 7.90
N ASN A 161 20.69 -9.89 7.74
CA ASN A 161 21.21 -9.09 6.61
C ASN A 161 20.74 -9.61 5.24
N SER A 162 19.53 -10.17 5.17
CA SER A 162 18.91 -10.62 3.93
C SER A 162 17.91 -9.60 3.41
N VAL A 163 17.80 -9.49 2.09
CA VAL A 163 16.71 -8.77 1.42
C VAL A 163 15.53 -9.71 1.27
N VAL A 164 14.35 -9.24 1.66
CA VAL A 164 13.10 -10.01 1.62
C VAL A 164 12.12 -9.34 0.66
N GLU A 165 11.60 -10.12 -0.27
CA GLU A 165 10.53 -9.75 -1.20
C GLU A 165 9.23 -10.45 -0.79
N LEU A 166 8.19 -9.69 -0.50
CA LEU A 166 6.86 -10.20 -0.21
C LEU A 166 5.91 -9.79 -1.34
N SER A 167 5.26 -10.76 -1.97
CA SER A 167 4.21 -10.52 -2.98
C SER A 167 2.85 -10.86 -2.40
N ILE A 168 1.92 -9.91 -2.45
CA ILE A 168 0.59 -10.04 -1.84
C ILE A 168 -0.48 -9.84 -2.92
N PRO A 169 -1.07 -10.93 -3.45
CA PRO A 169 -2.19 -10.86 -4.39
C PRO A 169 -3.42 -10.13 -3.83
N GLY A 170 -4.14 -9.42 -4.69
CA GLY A 170 -5.42 -8.78 -4.38
C GLY A 170 -6.64 -9.67 -4.65
N GLU A 171 -7.82 -9.04 -4.71
CA GLU A 171 -9.15 -9.68 -4.89
C GLU A 171 -9.42 -10.84 -3.93
N THR A 172 -9.25 -10.58 -2.64
CA THR A 172 -9.53 -11.53 -1.56
C THR A 172 -10.78 -11.09 -0.77
N PRO A 173 -11.49 -12.02 -0.10
CA PRO A 173 -12.63 -11.63 0.74
C PRO A 173 -12.27 -10.52 1.73
N GLY A 174 -13.03 -9.43 1.76
CA GLY A 174 -12.72 -8.28 2.62
C GLY A 174 -11.64 -7.33 2.07
N ALA A 175 -11.20 -7.49 0.82
CA ALA A 175 -10.34 -6.52 0.14
C ALA A 175 -11.02 -5.13 0.02
N PRO A 176 -10.23 -4.04 -0.11
CA PRO A 176 -8.77 -4.00 -0.09
C PRO A 176 -8.16 -4.22 1.30
N HIS A 177 -7.02 -4.92 1.38
CA HIS A 177 -6.31 -5.10 2.64
C HIS A 177 -5.12 -4.14 2.76
N PRO A 178 -5.08 -3.26 3.76
CA PRO A 178 -3.88 -2.50 4.09
C PRO A 178 -2.93 -3.38 4.91
N PHE A 179 -1.85 -3.88 4.32
CA PHE A 179 -0.85 -4.68 5.04
C PHE A 179 0.20 -3.78 5.68
N HIS A 180 0.51 -4.08 6.94
CA HIS A 180 1.52 -3.39 7.74
C HIS A 180 2.63 -4.34 8.16
N LEU A 181 3.88 -3.88 8.06
CA LEU A 181 5.05 -4.59 8.55
C LEU A 181 5.68 -3.83 9.72
N HIS A 182 5.83 -4.49 10.86
CA HIS A 182 6.44 -3.89 12.04
C HIS A 182 7.95 -3.76 11.90
N GLY A 183 8.54 -2.80 12.63
CA GLY A 183 9.98 -2.59 12.75
C GLY A 183 10.70 -2.03 11.51
N HIS A 184 10.00 -1.88 10.38
CA HIS A 184 10.62 -1.47 9.13
C HIS A 184 9.70 -0.60 8.26
N ASN A 185 10.32 0.26 7.46
CA ASN A 185 9.72 0.72 6.22
C ASN A 185 10.21 -0.19 5.08
N PHE A 186 9.38 -0.36 4.06
CA PHE A 186 9.69 -1.15 2.87
C PHE A 186 9.51 -0.33 1.60
N CYS A 187 10.26 -0.71 0.56
CA CYS A 187 10.08 -0.19 -0.78
C CYS A 187 8.84 -0.85 -1.40
N VAL A 188 7.83 -0.07 -1.78
CA VAL A 188 6.71 -0.57 -2.59
C VAL A 188 7.17 -0.61 -4.03
N ILE A 189 7.79 -1.73 -4.39
CA ILE A 189 8.31 -1.93 -5.73
C ILE A 189 7.17 -2.17 -6.71
N LYS A 190 6.04 -2.72 -6.27
CA LYS A 190 4.83 -2.85 -7.10
C LYS A 190 3.60 -2.52 -6.24
N SER A 191 2.80 -1.56 -6.65
CA SER A 191 1.58 -1.11 -5.93
C SER A 191 0.32 -1.77 -6.48
N ALA A 192 -0.73 -1.88 -5.68
CA ALA A 192 -2.07 -2.15 -6.18
C ALA A 192 -2.49 -1.19 -7.30
N GLY A 193 -3.16 -1.71 -8.32
CA GLY A 193 -3.50 -1.02 -9.56
C GLY A 193 -2.30 -0.74 -10.46
N ASN A 194 -1.13 -1.34 -10.19
CA ASN A 194 0.10 -1.17 -10.97
C ASN A 194 0.80 -2.51 -11.23
N ASP A 195 0.92 -2.90 -12.50
CA ASP A 195 1.57 -4.16 -12.91
C ASP A 195 3.10 -4.08 -13.03
N THR A 196 3.68 -2.90 -12.84
CA THR A 196 5.11 -2.67 -13.03
C THR A 196 5.88 -2.58 -11.74
N TYR A 197 7.12 -3.07 -11.79
CA TYR A 197 8.07 -2.94 -10.71
C TYR A 197 8.87 -1.63 -10.84
N ASN A 198 9.05 -0.90 -9.73
CA ASN A 198 9.88 0.27 -9.57
C ASN A 198 11.03 -0.05 -8.62
N PHE A 199 12.18 -0.41 -9.19
CA PHE A 199 13.42 -0.67 -8.43
C PHE A 199 14.33 0.56 -8.30
N ASP A 200 14.02 1.65 -9.01
CA ASP A 200 14.90 2.82 -9.13
C ASP A 200 14.62 3.86 -8.04
N ASN A 201 13.33 4.17 -7.81
CA ASN A 201 12.88 5.12 -6.79
C ASN A 201 11.44 4.80 -6.35
N PRO A 202 11.19 3.63 -5.75
CA PRO A 202 9.88 3.34 -5.19
C PRO A 202 9.59 4.23 -3.99
N ILE A 203 8.30 4.34 -3.68
CA ILE A 203 7.92 4.92 -2.40
C ILE A 203 8.33 3.98 -1.28
N ILE A 204 8.88 4.55 -0.22
CA ILE A 204 9.18 3.85 1.02
C ILE A 204 8.08 4.16 2.03
N ARG A 205 7.48 3.13 2.63
CA ARG A 205 6.40 3.22 3.64
C ARG A 205 6.30 1.93 4.45
N ASP A 206 5.46 1.90 5.47
CA ASP A 206 5.27 0.77 6.41
C ASP A 206 3.89 0.10 6.29
N VAL A 207 2.95 0.71 5.56
CA VAL A 207 1.61 0.19 5.28
C VAL A 207 1.28 0.33 3.81
N VAL A 208 0.86 -0.73 3.10
CA VAL A 208 0.48 -0.68 1.69
C VAL A 208 -0.86 -1.37 1.43
N ASN A 209 -1.67 -0.79 0.54
CA ASN A 209 -2.91 -1.40 0.08
C ASN A 209 -2.60 -2.52 -0.93
N THR A 210 -3.17 -3.71 -0.73
CA THR A 210 -3.02 -4.87 -1.63
C THR A 210 -3.90 -4.81 -2.87
N GLY A 211 -4.92 -3.94 -2.90
CA GLY A 211 -5.80 -3.77 -4.04
C GLY A 211 -7.08 -4.60 -3.97
N THR A 212 -7.89 -4.52 -5.02
CA THR A 212 -9.21 -5.16 -5.12
C THR A 212 -9.37 -6.03 -6.36
N ASP A 213 -8.41 -6.00 -7.29
CA ASP A 213 -8.48 -6.70 -8.58
C ASP A 213 -7.61 -7.97 -8.57
N THR A 214 -8.03 -9.00 -9.30
CA THR A 214 -7.37 -10.33 -9.38
C THR A 214 -5.94 -10.27 -9.92
N THR A 215 -5.59 -9.19 -10.59
CA THR A 215 -4.25 -8.94 -11.12
C THR A 215 -3.36 -8.17 -10.15
N ASP A 216 -3.95 -7.57 -9.12
CA ASP A 216 -3.19 -6.86 -8.10
C ASP A 216 -2.28 -7.86 -7.40
N ASP A 217 -1.02 -7.48 -7.28
CA ASP A 217 0.02 -8.27 -6.62
C ASP A 217 1.02 -7.26 -6.10
N THR A 218 0.70 -6.73 -4.92
CA THR A 218 1.47 -5.68 -4.29
C THR A 218 2.75 -6.29 -3.73
N THR A 219 3.90 -5.82 -4.21
CA THR A 219 5.19 -6.39 -3.85
C THR A 219 6.04 -5.38 -3.09
N ILE A 220 6.60 -5.82 -1.96
CA ILE A 220 7.40 -5.00 -1.06
C ILE A 220 8.79 -5.61 -0.78
N HIS A 221 9.80 -4.74 -0.69
CA HIS A 221 11.20 -5.11 -0.39
C HIS A 221 11.67 -4.52 0.92
N ASN A 222 12.31 -5.33 1.75
CA ASN A 222 12.84 -4.89 3.04
C ASN A 222 14.07 -5.70 3.50
N ALA A 223 14.93 -5.07 4.29
CA ALA A 223 15.98 -5.74 5.05
C ALA A 223 15.53 -5.89 6.51
N GLY A 224 15.07 -7.09 6.89
CA GLY A 224 14.77 -7.48 8.28
C GLY A 224 13.28 -7.59 8.66
N PRO A 225 12.89 -8.46 9.61
CA PRO A 225 11.45 -8.53 9.93
C PRO A 225 10.92 -8.62 11.40
N TRP A 226 9.61 -8.33 11.51
CA TRP A 226 8.70 -8.46 12.67
C TRP A 226 7.30 -8.91 12.16
N ILE A 227 6.23 -8.82 12.98
CA ILE A 227 4.87 -9.18 12.57
C ILE A 227 4.43 -8.42 11.29
N LEU A 228 3.86 -9.17 10.34
CA LEU A 228 3.20 -8.67 9.13
C LEU A 228 1.71 -9.01 9.25
N HIS A 229 0.84 -8.02 9.14
CA HIS A 229 -0.59 -8.28 9.23
C HIS A 229 -1.44 -7.29 8.44
N CYS A 230 -2.68 -7.68 8.15
CA CYS A 230 -3.68 -6.72 7.71
C CYS A 230 -3.99 -5.76 8.88
N HIS A 231 -3.97 -4.47 8.60
CA HIS A 231 -4.23 -3.43 9.58
C HIS A 231 -5.73 -3.07 9.69
N ILE A 232 -6.61 -3.84 9.05
CA ILE A 232 -8.02 -3.90 9.44
C ILE A 232 -8.09 -4.82 10.65
N ASP A 233 -8.34 -4.25 11.82
CA ASP A 233 -8.19 -4.93 13.13
C ASP A 233 -9.07 -6.18 13.25
N PHE A 234 -10.29 -6.13 12.71
CA PHE A 234 -11.17 -7.30 12.66
C PHE A 234 -10.62 -8.43 11.79
N HIS A 235 -9.82 -8.11 10.75
CA HIS A 235 -9.18 -9.16 9.94
C HIS A 235 -7.97 -9.75 10.66
N LEU A 236 -7.20 -8.92 11.39
CA LEU A 236 -6.12 -9.38 12.27
C LEU A 236 -6.65 -10.34 13.34
N GLU A 237 -7.71 -9.96 14.05
CA GLU A 237 -8.36 -10.79 15.08
C GLU A 237 -8.87 -12.12 14.50
N LEU A 238 -9.36 -12.09 13.26
CA LEU A 238 -9.78 -13.29 12.54
C LEU A 238 -8.62 -14.07 11.90
N GLY A 239 -7.35 -13.71 12.18
CA GLY A 239 -6.18 -14.52 11.83
C GLY A 239 -5.33 -14.03 10.65
N LEU A 240 -5.58 -12.85 10.10
CA LEU A 240 -4.86 -12.32 8.92
C LEU A 240 -3.49 -11.72 9.27
N ALA A 241 -2.59 -12.56 9.79
CA ALA A 241 -1.25 -12.19 10.22
C ALA A 241 -0.23 -13.32 10.03
N ILE A 242 1.05 -12.96 10.00
CA ILE A 242 2.19 -13.88 10.17
C ILE A 242 3.27 -13.17 10.97
N VAL A 243 4.15 -13.95 11.59
CA VAL A 243 5.29 -13.43 12.33
C VAL A 243 6.56 -13.83 11.61
N PHE A 244 7.44 -12.87 11.44
CA PHE A 244 8.79 -13.14 11.01
C PHE A 244 9.77 -12.99 12.17
N THR A 245 10.81 -13.83 12.20
CA THR A 245 11.88 -13.75 13.19
C THR A 245 13.23 -13.54 12.51
N GLU A 246 13.78 -12.34 12.65
CA GLU A 246 15.14 -12.03 12.22
C GLU A 246 16.16 -12.42 13.27
N ASP A 247 17.31 -12.95 12.86
CA ASP A 247 18.52 -12.99 13.68
C ASP A 247 18.25 -13.41 15.14
N THR A 248 17.54 -14.53 15.31
CA THR A 248 17.10 -15.04 16.61
C THR A 248 18.26 -15.24 17.58
N ALA A 249 19.47 -15.50 17.05
CA ALA A 249 20.70 -15.60 17.83
C ALA A 249 21.09 -14.28 18.50
N THR A 250 20.96 -13.14 17.81
CA THR A 250 21.18 -11.82 18.42
C THR A 250 20.06 -11.47 19.39
N ILE A 251 18.80 -11.73 19.01
CA ILE A 251 17.63 -11.47 19.88
C ILE A 251 17.76 -12.23 21.21
N ALA A 252 18.17 -13.51 21.18
CA ALA A 252 18.36 -14.33 22.37
C ALA A 252 19.38 -13.74 23.37
N ASN A 253 20.30 -12.90 22.90
CA ASN A 253 21.30 -12.22 23.73
C ASN A 253 20.94 -10.75 24.01
N SER A 254 19.77 -10.29 23.57
CA SER A 254 19.29 -8.93 23.84
C SER A 254 18.91 -8.78 25.31
N THR A 255 19.15 -7.59 25.87
CA THR A 255 18.75 -7.28 27.24
C THR A 255 17.36 -6.66 27.24
N GLN A 256 16.41 -7.31 27.89
CA GLN A 256 15.08 -6.73 28.15
C GLN A 256 15.08 -5.97 29.47
N THR A 257 14.13 -5.06 29.64
CA THR A 257 13.94 -4.38 30.93
C THR A 257 13.17 -5.30 31.88
N MET A 258 13.43 -5.20 33.19
CA MET A 258 12.71 -5.98 34.21
C MET A 258 11.18 -5.82 34.13
N GLN A 259 10.69 -4.69 33.60
CA GLN A 259 9.26 -4.46 33.42
C GLN A 259 8.65 -5.33 32.31
N CYS A 260 9.43 -5.72 31.30
CA CYS A 260 8.99 -6.62 30.24
C CYS A 260 8.85 -8.07 30.76
N ASP A 261 9.76 -8.48 31.65
CA ASP A 261 9.81 -9.84 32.21
C ASP A 261 8.57 -10.19 33.06
N ASP A 262 8.00 -9.21 33.76
CA ASP A 262 6.87 -9.41 34.67
C ASP A 262 5.50 -9.46 33.96
N LEU A 263 5.40 -9.03 32.69
CA LEU A 263 4.13 -8.86 31.98
C LEU A 263 3.37 -10.18 31.82
N CYS A 264 4.05 -11.25 31.39
CA CYS A 264 3.39 -12.53 31.13
C CYS A 264 2.83 -13.11 32.43
N THR A 265 3.64 -13.14 33.49
CA THR A 265 3.19 -13.58 34.83
C THR A 265 2.04 -12.76 35.37
N THR A 266 2.01 -11.45 35.10
CA THR A 266 0.92 -10.57 35.54
C THR A 266 -0.36 -10.84 34.75
N TYR A 267 -0.26 -10.96 33.42
CA TYR A 267 -1.38 -11.23 32.53
C TYR A 267 -1.99 -12.62 32.79
N ASP A 268 -1.16 -13.65 32.93
CA ASP A 268 -1.60 -15.03 33.17
C ASP A 268 -2.28 -15.21 34.55
N ALA A 269 -2.03 -14.28 35.48
CA ALA A 269 -2.65 -14.27 36.80
C ALA A 269 -4.00 -13.52 36.83
N LEU A 270 -4.40 -12.85 35.73
CA LEU A 270 -5.68 -12.15 35.65
C LEU A 270 -6.85 -13.14 35.74
N PRO A 271 -7.92 -12.81 36.47
CA PRO A 271 -9.13 -13.62 36.50
C PRO A 271 -9.87 -13.54 35.15
N SER A 272 -10.68 -14.55 34.83
CA SER A 272 -11.32 -14.66 33.51
C SER A 272 -12.31 -13.54 33.16
N ASP A 273 -12.76 -12.77 34.15
CA ASP A 273 -13.62 -11.60 33.98
C ASP A 273 -12.85 -10.30 33.68
N GLU A 274 -11.51 -10.36 33.69
CA GLU A 274 -10.60 -9.27 33.31
C GLU A 274 -9.81 -9.56 32.01
N LEU A 275 -10.05 -10.72 31.38
CA LEU A 275 -9.54 -11.12 30.06
C LEU A 275 -10.57 -10.80 28.96
#